data_AF-A0A351DQX8-F1
#
_entry.id   AF-A0A351DQX8-F1
#
_cell.length_a   1.000
_cell.length_b   1.000
_cell.length_c   1.000
_cell.angle_alpha   90.00
_cell.angle_beta   90.00
_cell.angle_gamma   90.00
#
_symmetry.space_group_name_H-M   'P 1'
#
loop_
_entity.id
_entity.type
_entity.pdbx_description
1 polymer ?
#
loop_
_entity_poly.entity_id
_entity_poly.type
_entity_poly.pdbx_seq_one_letter_code
_entity_poly.pdbx_strand_id
1 'polypeptide(L)'
;MNHLTLTRCLALGLVATSASVAHGDGQSAAATDWVIDTSGTYLCQGYYSPPLVEGSIGDDLNAEAENTDYDGSDRVILTGNAFITRNDFQLEADRVSFLNSTGDGDADGNVKIRRPNTLLIGDTASVNVRTNAFDLKNSSFVTHQNRLRGESDFAIGAPNGDIRVVNGTITFCAPGVNSWDLQADQIYLNQSSGRGWANDVIVRVKEIPVFYTPALGFPLDDRRLTGFLFPSYSLGSTSGTEIVTPFYWNLAPNYDLLIQPRFMTARGT
;
A
#
# COMPACT_ATOMS: atom_id res chain seq x y z
N MET A 1 -29.04 5.66 -61.42
CA MET A 1 -28.27 4.40 -61.31
C MET A 1 -26.95 4.73 -60.66
N ASN A 2 -26.80 4.24 -59.44
CA ASN A 2 -25.74 4.52 -58.48
C ASN A 2 -24.40 3.92 -58.90
N HIS A 3 -23.27 4.58 -58.59
CA HIS A 3 -22.10 3.95 -57.99
C HIS A 3 -21.15 5.05 -57.48
N LEU A 4 -21.05 5.19 -56.14
CA LEU A 4 -20.03 5.98 -55.46
C LEU A 4 -19.47 5.13 -54.30
N THR A 5 -18.23 4.70 -54.53
CA THR A 5 -17.12 4.31 -53.64
C THR A 5 -17.37 4.16 -52.12
N LEU A 6 -17.09 2.94 -51.62
CA LEU A 6 -16.82 2.63 -50.22
C LEU A 6 -15.47 3.20 -49.79
N THR A 7 -15.45 3.98 -48.70
CA THR A 7 -14.25 4.25 -47.91
C THR A 7 -14.47 3.67 -46.52
N ARG A 8 -13.77 2.57 -46.20
CA ARG A 8 -13.71 1.98 -44.86
C ARG A 8 -12.71 2.78 -44.02
N CYS A 9 -13.19 3.48 -43.00
CA CYS A 9 -12.34 3.99 -41.92
C CYS A 9 -12.16 2.86 -40.89
N LEU A 10 -10.94 2.32 -40.77
CA LEU A 10 -10.55 1.46 -39.65
C LEU A 10 -10.28 2.38 -38.44
N ALA A 11 -11.14 2.32 -37.44
CA ALA A 11 -10.82 2.85 -36.11
C ALA A 11 -10.00 1.77 -35.37
N LEU A 12 -8.69 1.99 -35.21
CA LEU A 12 -7.85 1.21 -34.31
C LEU A 12 -8.20 1.63 -32.87
N GLY A 13 -8.99 0.81 -32.18
CA GLY A 13 -9.18 0.93 -30.74
C GLY A 13 -7.93 0.43 -30.02
N LEU A 14 -7.18 1.35 -29.39
CA LEU A 14 -6.09 1.00 -28.50
C LEU A 14 -6.71 0.49 -27.19
N VAL A 15 -6.79 -0.84 -27.02
CA VAL A 15 -7.17 -1.45 -25.75
C VAL A 15 -5.92 -1.42 -24.86
N ALA A 16 -5.88 -0.50 -23.91
CA ALA A 16 -4.90 -0.53 -22.83
C ALA A 16 -5.30 -1.67 -21.88
N THR A 17 -4.65 -2.82 -22.02
CA THR A 17 -4.76 -3.92 -21.06
C THR A 17 -3.95 -3.54 -19.82
N SER A 18 -4.60 -3.02 -18.78
CA SER A 18 -4.00 -2.99 -17.44
C SER A 18 -3.90 -4.43 -16.95
N ALA A 19 -2.69 -4.97 -16.89
CA ALA A 19 -2.43 -6.25 -16.26
C ALA A 19 -2.68 -6.10 -14.75
N SER A 20 -3.80 -6.62 -14.26
CA SER A 20 -3.97 -6.88 -12.85
C SER A 20 -3.11 -8.10 -12.51
N VAL A 21 -2.12 -7.90 -11.64
CA VAL A 21 -1.37 -9.01 -11.04
C VAL A 21 -2.33 -9.72 -10.09
N ALA A 22 -2.88 -10.85 -10.51
CA ALA A 22 -3.66 -11.72 -9.65
C ALA A 22 -2.70 -12.59 -8.84
N HIS A 23 -2.44 -12.22 -7.59
CA HIS A 23 -1.71 -13.07 -6.67
C HIS A 23 -2.57 -14.29 -6.31
N GLY A 24 -1.99 -15.49 -6.42
CA GLY A 24 -2.68 -16.74 -6.05
C GLY A 24 -3.09 -16.74 -4.57
N ASP A 25 -4.19 -17.42 -4.27
CA ASP A 25 -4.88 -17.48 -2.96
C ASP A 25 -4.05 -17.97 -1.75
N GLY A 26 -2.75 -18.17 -1.89
CA GLY A 26 -1.84 -18.50 -0.79
C GLY A 26 -0.66 -17.54 -0.76
N GLN A 27 -0.53 -16.80 0.34
CA GLN A 27 0.58 -15.88 0.70
C GLN A 27 0.44 -14.38 0.35
N SER A 28 -0.76 -13.81 0.40
CA SER A 28 -0.86 -12.34 0.54
C SER A 28 -0.66 -11.93 2.01
N ALA A 29 -0.07 -10.75 2.24
CA ALA A 29 0.00 -10.17 3.58
C ALA A 29 -1.40 -9.99 4.17
N ALA A 30 -2.36 -9.65 3.29
CA ALA A 30 -3.78 -9.53 3.60
C ALA A 30 -4.36 -10.81 4.23
N ALA A 31 -4.13 -11.97 3.63
CA ALA A 31 -4.64 -13.24 4.16
C ALA A 31 -3.96 -13.65 5.48
N THR A 32 -2.73 -13.20 5.72
CA THR A 32 -1.92 -13.64 6.87
C THR A 32 -2.40 -13.05 8.19
N ASP A 33 -2.76 -11.76 8.21
CA ASP A 33 -3.08 -11.01 9.44
C ASP A 33 -4.57 -10.65 9.57
N TRP A 34 -5.44 -11.29 8.79
CA TRP A 34 -6.87 -10.99 8.79
C TRP A 34 -7.61 -11.66 9.96
N VAL A 35 -8.37 -10.86 10.70
CA VAL A 35 -9.26 -11.33 11.77
C VAL A 35 -10.70 -11.08 11.35
N ILE A 36 -11.48 -12.15 11.25
CA ILE A 36 -12.92 -12.09 10.91
C ILE A 36 -13.70 -11.51 12.09
N ASP A 37 -14.58 -10.55 11.81
CA ASP A 37 -15.55 -10.01 12.76
C ASP A 37 -16.94 -9.95 12.12
N THR A 38 -17.88 -10.69 12.71
CA THR A 38 -19.28 -10.80 12.24
C THR A 38 -20.26 -9.92 13.04
N SER A 39 -19.77 -9.10 13.98
CA SER A 39 -20.60 -8.22 14.82
C SER A 39 -21.32 -7.10 14.06
N GLY A 40 -20.95 -6.87 12.80
CA GLY A 40 -21.47 -5.76 11.99
C GLY A 40 -20.76 -4.42 12.27
N THR A 41 -19.78 -4.39 13.17
CA THR A 41 -18.98 -3.18 13.48
C THR A 41 -18.17 -2.70 12.27
N TYR A 42 -17.70 -3.63 11.44
CA TYR A 42 -16.88 -3.32 10.27
C TYR A 42 -17.62 -3.62 8.98
N LEU A 43 -17.62 -2.65 8.05
CA LEU A 43 -18.19 -2.79 6.71
C LEU A 43 -17.62 -4.00 5.95
N CYS A 44 -16.39 -4.37 6.28
CA CYS A 44 -15.64 -5.43 5.62
C CYS A 44 -15.52 -6.69 6.47
N GLN A 45 -16.38 -6.89 7.48
CA GLN A 45 -16.47 -8.12 8.27
C GLN A 45 -15.16 -8.57 8.95
N GLY A 46 -14.32 -7.62 9.37
CA GLY A 46 -13.06 -7.91 10.04
C GLY A 46 -12.10 -6.73 10.10
N TYR A 47 -10.89 -7.02 10.57
CA TYR A 47 -9.78 -6.08 10.68
C TYR A 47 -8.44 -6.81 10.61
N TYR A 48 -7.36 -6.08 10.30
CA TYR A 48 -6.00 -6.61 10.35
C TYR A 48 -5.42 -6.47 11.75
N SER A 49 -4.89 -7.57 12.33
CA SER A 49 -4.24 -7.57 13.64
C SER A 49 -2.82 -8.12 13.54
N PRO A 50 -1.82 -7.47 14.15
CA PRO A 50 -0.48 -8.03 14.18
C PRO A 50 -0.48 -9.23 15.13
N PRO A 51 0.33 -10.28 14.85
CA PRO A 51 0.60 -11.29 15.85
C PRO A 51 1.35 -10.67 17.02
N LEU A 52 1.27 -11.30 18.19
CA LEU A 52 2.14 -10.97 19.30
C LEU A 52 3.56 -11.39 18.92
N VAL A 53 4.38 -10.41 18.55
CA VAL A 53 5.81 -10.61 18.29
C VAL A 53 6.55 -10.25 19.57
N GLU A 54 7.22 -11.22 20.20
CA GLU A 54 8.23 -10.91 21.20
C GLU A 54 9.38 -10.22 20.47
N GLY A 55 9.49 -8.89 20.60
CA GLY A 55 10.58 -8.14 20.00
C GLY A 55 11.91 -8.64 20.56
N SER A 56 12.92 -8.83 19.69
CA SER A 56 14.28 -9.04 20.20
C SER A 56 14.72 -7.70 20.79
N ILE A 57 14.84 -7.65 22.12
CA ILE A 57 15.38 -6.48 22.82
C ILE A 57 16.89 -6.49 22.59
N GLY A 58 17.34 -6.01 21.43
CA GLY A 58 18.76 -5.97 21.08
C GLY A 58 19.01 -5.40 19.69
N ASP A 59 20.05 -4.57 19.59
CA ASP A 59 20.61 -4.04 18.33
C ASP A 59 21.39 -5.10 17.53
N ASP A 60 21.56 -6.28 18.12
CA ASP A 60 22.27 -7.41 17.55
C ASP A 60 21.51 -8.00 16.37
N LEU A 61 22.26 -8.38 15.35
CA LEU A 61 21.75 -9.09 14.19
C LEU A 61 21.73 -10.58 14.51
N ASN A 62 20.54 -11.17 14.62
CA ASN A 62 20.37 -12.60 14.77
C ASN A 62 19.93 -13.21 13.44
N ALA A 63 20.50 -14.36 13.09
CA ALA A 63 20.23 -15.06 11.84
C ALA A 63 20.16 -16.57 12.10
N GLU A 64 19.07 -17.18 11.64
CA GLU A 64 18.75 -18.60 11.82
C GLU A 64 18.32 -19.18 10.47
N ALA A 65 18.68 -20.44 10.21
CA ALA A 65 18.27 -21.20 9.03
C ALA A 65 18.56 -22.69 9.24
N GLU A 66 17.99 -23.55 8.39
CA GLU A 66 18.32 -24.97 8.37
C GLU A 66 19.78 -25.21 7.95
N ASN A 67 20.27 -24.43 6.99
CA ASN A 67 21.65 -24.48 6.54
C ASN A 67 22.25 -23.07 6.43
N THR A 68 23.46 -22.93 6.99
CA THR A 68 24.27 -21.71 6.91
C THR A 68 25.59 -22.03 6.23
N ASP A 69 25.92 -21.30 5.18
CA ASP A 69 27.18 -21.37 4.47
C ASP A 69 27.91 -20.01 4.50
N TYR A 70 29.23 -20.04 4.47
CA TYR A 70 30.09 -18.88 4.45
C TYR A 70 31.16 -19.07 3.39
N ASP A 71 31.29 -18.11 2.48
CA ASP A 71 32.20 -18.23 1.33
C ASP A 71 33.70 -18.12 1.69
N GLY A 72 34.01 -17.96 2.98
CA GLY A 72 35.38 -17.80 3.49
C GLY A 72 35.91 -16.37 3.42
N SER A 73 35.16 -15.44 2.81
CA SER A 73 35.59 -14.06 2.59
C SER A 73 34.69 -13.03 3.27
N ASP A 74 33.40 -13.03 2.98
CA ASP A 74 32.45 -12.04 3.51
C ASP A 74 30.99 -12.48 3.37
N ARG A 75 30.66 -13.34 2.40
CA ARG A 75 29.27 -13.70 2.11
C ARG A 75 28.77 -14.79 3.03
N VAL A 76 27.64 -14.51 3.69
CA VAL A 76 26.84 -15.48 4.43
C VAL A 76 25.64 -15.88 3.56
N ILE A 77 25.33 -17.18 3.51
CA ILE A 77 24.19 -17.74 2.78
C ILE A 77 23.38 -18.58 3.76
N LEU A 78 22.12 -18.22 3.94
CA LEU A 78 21.12 -18.88 4.76
C LEU A 78 20.13 -19.57 3.82
N THR A 79 19.82 -20.84 4.04
CA THR A 79 18.89 -21.62 3.19
C THR A 79 18.04 -22.54 4.04
N GLY A 80 16.75 -22.64 3.68
CA GLY A 80 15.75 -23.39 4.41
C GLY A 80 15.24 -22.57 5.59
N ASN A 81 14.09 -21.92 5.40
CA ASN A 81 13.42 -21.08 6.39
C ASN A 81 14.37 -20.05 7.04
N ALA A 82 15.07 -19.29 6.18
CA ALA A 82 16.00 -18.27 6.65
C ALA A 82 15.24 -17.17 7.39
N PHE A 83 15.65 -16.91 8.63
CA PHE A 83 15.03 -15.94 9.52
C PHE A 83 16.10 -15.00 10.07
N ILE A 84 15.96 -13.71 9.79
CA ILE A 84 16.85 -12.66 10.29
C ILE A 84 16.04 -11.70 11.15
N THR A 85 16.55 -11.38 12.33
CA THR A 85 15.96 -10.38 13.22
C THR A 85 16.99 -9.38 13.69
N ARG A 86 16.54 -8.12 13.78
CA ARG A 86 17.31 -7.03 14.37
C ARG A 86 16.34 -5.96 14.86
N ASN A 87 16.41 -5.60 16.14
CA ASN A 87 15.44 -4.68 16.76
C ASN A 87 13.99 -5.15 16.54
N ASP A 88 13.21 -4.36 15.82
CA ASP A 88 11.80 -4.56 15.46
C ASP A 88 11.61 -5.01 14.01
N PHE A 89 12.71 -5.26 13.29
CA PHE A 89 12.72 -5.75 11.93
C PHE A 89 12.92 -7.26 11.89
N GLN A 90 12.05 -7.95 11.17
CA GLN A 90 12.14 -9.38 10.91
C GLN A 90 12.06 -9.65 9.41
N LEU A 91 12.92 -10.52 8.91
CA LEU A 91 12.98 -10.96 7.53
C LEU A 91 12.92 -12.49 7.50
N GLU A 92 11.93 -13.04 6.82
CA GLU A 92 11.82 -14.47 6.51
C GLU A 92 11.93 -14.67 4.99
N ALA A 93 12.62 -15.72 4.55
CA ALA A 93 12.63 -16.15 3.15
C ALA A 93 13.10 -17.61 3.01
N ASP A 94 12.91 -18.22 1.85
CA ASP A 94 13.44 -19.56 1.55
C ASP A 94 14.98 -19.54 1.54
N ARG A 95 15.56 -18.45 1.03
CA ARG A 95 17.01 -18.20 0.98
C ARG A 95 17.33 -16.73 1.21
N VAL A 96 18.35 -16.45 2.02
CA VAL A 96 18.93 -15.10 2.16
C VAL A 96 20.43 -15.17 1.99
N SER A 97 21.02 -14.26 1.21
CA SER A 97 22.47 -14.12 1.13
C SER A 97 22.88 -12.67 1.30
N PHE A 98 23.85 -12.39 2.16
CA PHE A 98 24.30 -11.02 2.45
C PHE A 98 25.81 -10.97 2.71
N LEU A 99 26.39 -9.79 2.50
CA LEU A 99 27.76 -9.46 2.87
C LEU A 99 27.82 -9.14 4.36
N ASN A 100 28.66 -9.84 5.11
CA ASN A 100 28.79 -9.60 6.55
C ASN A 100 29.31 -8.18 6.82
N SER A 101 30.24 -7.68 6.01
CA SER A 101 30.84 -6.36 6.18
C SER A 101 29.86 -5.19 6.02
N THR A 102 29.01 -5.20 4.98
CA THR A 102 28.10 -4.09 4.66
C THR A 102 26.64 -4.34 5.04
N GLY A 103 26.25 -5.61 5.17
CA GLY A 103 24.87 -6.02 5.36
C GLY A 103 24.04 -6.08 4.07
N ASP A 104 24.60 -5.72 2.91
CA ASP A 104 23.88 -5.77 1.63
C ASP A 104 23.67 -7.20 1.19
N GLY A 105 22.46 -7.52 0.73
CA GLY A 105 22.10 -8.87 0.36
C GLY A 105 20.80 -8.97 -0.43
N ASP A 106 20.43 -10.20 -0.70
CA ASP A 106 19.24 -10.59 -1.44
C ASP A 106 18.50 -11.69 -0.67
N ALA A 107 17.17 -11.62 -0.69
CA ALA A 107 16.25 -12.60 -0.15
C ALA A 107 15.38 -13.13 -1.30
N ASP A 108 15.28 -14.45 -1.42
CA ASP A 108 14.60 -15.13 -2.52
C ASP A 108 13.57 -16.12 -1.97
N GLY A 109 12.36 -16.09 -2.52
CA GLY A 109 11.30 -17.04 -2.23
C GLY A 109 10.54 -16.74 -0.94
N ASN A 110 9.21 -16.56 -1.06
CA ASN A 110 8.29 -16.34 0.07
C ASN A 110 8.79 -15.25 1.04
N VAL A 111 9.31 -14.14 0.51
CA VAL A 111 9.96 -13.09 1.32
C VAL A 111 8.91 -12.41 2.18
N LYS A 112 9.08 -12.44 3.50
CA LYS A 112 8.22 -11.74 4.46
C LYS A 112 9.05 -10.75 5.26
N ILE A 113 8.62 -9.50 5.28
CA ILE A 113 9.23 -8.44 6.05
C ILE A 113 8.21 -7.94 7.06
N ARG A 114 8.54 -8.04 8.35
CA ARG A 114 7.71 -7.57 9.44
C ARG A 114 8.38 -6.44 10.20
N ARG A 115 7.58 -5.43 10.50
CA ARG A 115 7.92 -4.22 11.26
C ARG A 115 6.77 -3.87 12.20
N PRO A 116 6.93 -2.95 13.16
CA PRO A 116 5.80 -2.46 13.93
C PRO A 116 4.67 -1.98 13.01
N ASN A 117 3.46 -2.47 13.26
CA ASN A 117 2.24 -2.13 12.52
C ASN A 117 2.25 -2.44 11.02
N THR A 118 3.22 -3.20 10.50
CA THR A 118 3.31 -3.50 9.06
C THR A 118 3.81 -4.92 8.80
N LEU A 119 3.16 -5.62 7.87
CA LEU A 119 3.66 -6.85 7.26
C LEU A 119 3.68 -6.66 5.73
N LEU A 120 4.81 -7.00 5.12
CA LEU A 120 4.96 -7.07 3.67
C LEU A 120 5.34 -8.51 3.28
N ILE A 121 4.78 -9.00 2.18
CA ILE A 121 5.09 -10.29 1.58
C ILE A 121 5.36 -10.07 0.09
N GLY A 122 6.37 -10.72 -0.48
CA GLY A 122 6.65 -10.67 -1.92
C GLY A 122 7.59 -11.79 -2.37
N ASP A 123 7.97 -11.75 -3.64
CA ASP A 123 8.70 -12.86 -4.27
C ASP A 123 10.20 -12.84 -3.97
N THR A 124 10.81 -11.66 -4.07
CA THR A 124 12.24 -11.41 -3.88
C THR A 124 12.46 -10.02 -3.30
N ALA A 125 13.52 -9.84 -2.53
CA ALA A 125 13.94 -8.52 -2.08
C ALA A 125 15.45 -8.34 -2.12
N SER A 126 15.92 -7.16 -2.55
CA SER A 126 17.25 -6.70 -2.17
C SER A 126 17.13 -6.01 -0.81
N VAL A 127 18.02 -6.32 0.12
CA VAL A 127 17.94 -5.89 1.52
C VAL A 127 19.29 -5.40 2.02
N ASN A 128 19.24 -4.55 3.04
CA ASN A 128 20.40 -4.32 3.89
C ASN A 128 20.03 -4.68 5.33
N VAL A 129 20.55 -5.81 5.81
CA VAL A 129 20.17 -6.41 7.10
C VAL A 129 20.67 -5.62 8.32
N ARG A 130 21.54 -4.62 8.11
CA ARG A 130 22.07 -3.74 9.16
C ARG A 130 21.24 -2.46 9.31
N THR A 131 20.80 -1.91 8.19
CA THR A 131 20.01 -0.66 8.13
C THR A 131 18.51 -0.90 8.00
N ASN A 132 18.10 -2.15 7.84
CA ASN A 132 16.72 -2.60 7.60
C ASN A 132 16.14 -2.11 6.26
N ALA A 133 16.93 -1.52 5.37
CA ALA A 133 16.47 -1.09 4.05
C ALA A 133 16.08 -2.28 3.17
N PHE A 134 15.10 -2.11 2.29
CA PHE A 134 14.67 -3.15 1.37
C PHE A 134 14.06 -2.59 0.08
N ASP A 135 14.12 -3.39 -0.99
CA ASP A 135 13.35 -3.24 -2.23
C ASP A 135 12.68 -4.59 -2.52
N LEU A 136 11.40 -4.69 -2.21
CA LEU A 136 10.59 -5.91 -2.29
C LEU A 136 9.75 -5.89 -3.57
N LYS A 137 9.83 -6.95 -4.36
CA LYS A 137 9.10 -7.10 -5.64
C LYS A 137 7.80 -7.89 -5.48
N ASN A 138 6.80 -7.56 -6.30
CA ASN A 138 5.47 -8.19 -6.32
C ASN A 138 4.90 -8.29 -4.91
N SER A 139 4.78 -7.15 -4.25
CA SER A 139 4.54 -7.07 -2.83
C SER A 139 3.05 -6.97 -2.52
N SER A 140 2.58 -7.76 -1.57
CA SER A 140 1.36 -7.53 -0.79
C SER A 140 1.72 -6.95 0.57
N PHE A 141 0.94 -6.01 1.09
CA PHE A 141 1.20 -5.42 2.40
C PHE A 141 -0.09 -5.19 3.21
N VAL A 142 0.07 -5.20 4.53
CA VAL A 142 -0.96 -4.78 5.49
C VAL A 142 -0.37 -3.79 6.48
N THR A 143 -1.19 -2.83 6.89
CA THR A 143 -0.91 -1.91 7.99
C THR A 143 -1.98 -2.05 9.06
N HIS A 144 -1.56 -2.31 10.29
CA HIS A 144 -2.50 -2.66 11.37
C HIS A 144 -3.17 -1.43 11.98
N GLN A 145 -2.42 -0.34 12.16
CA GLN A 145 -2.93 0.89 12.77
C GLN A 145 -4.08 1.49 11.95
N ASN A 146 -3.91 1.56 10.63
CA ASN A 146 -4.90 2.14 9.72
C ASN A 146 -5.80 1.07 9.08
N ARG A 147 -5.59 -0.21 9.41
CA ARG A 147 -6.38 -1.37 8.96
C ARG A 147 -6.50 -1.46 7.44
N LEU A 148 -5.42 -1.13 6.75
CA LEU A 148 -5.37 -1.07 5.30
C LEU A 148 -4.53 -2.21 4.76
N ARG A 149 -4.90 -2.72 3.59
CA ARG A 149 -4.06 -3.60 2.78
C ARG A 149 -3.79 -3.01 1.42
N GLY A 150 -2.79 -3.55 0.75
CA GLY A 150 -2.52 -3.25 -0.64
C GLY A 150 -1.65 -4.27 -1.33
N GLU A 151 -1.47 -4.04 -2.63
CA GLU A 151 -0.59 -4.79 -3.52
C GLU A 151 0.15 -3.81 -4.41
N SER A 152 1.37 -4.15 -4.83
CA SER A 152 2.20 -3.29 -5.66
C SER A 152 3.31 -4.06 -6.37
N ASP A 153 3.80 -3.51 -7.47
CA ASP A 153 4.96 -4.05 -8.18
C ASP A 153 6.22 -3.98 -7.30
N PHE A 154 6.38 -2.87 -6.56
CA PHE A 154 7.51 -2.67 -5.65
C PHE A 154 7.08 -1.98 -4.35
N ALA A 155 7.65 -2.43 -3.23
CA ALA A 155 7.65 -1.74 -1.96
C ALA A 155 9.10 -1.50 -1.51
N ILE A 156 9.47 -0.24 -1.34
CA ILE A 156 10.86 0.18 -1.08
C ILE A 156 10.92 0.86 0.27
N GLY A 157 11.61 0.25 1.22
CA GLY A 157 11.80 0.75 2.58
C GLY A 157 13.17 1.39 2.76
N ALA A 158 13.22 2.63 3.22
CA ALA A 158 14.44 3.34 3.59
C ALA A 158 14.85 3.08 5.05
N PRO A 159 16.13 3.30 5.43
CA PRO A 159 16.61 3.12 6.80
C PRO A 159 15.89 3.97 7.85
N ASN A 160 15.36 5.13 7.45
CA ASN A 160 14.63 6.03 8.33
C ASN A 160 13.15 5.61 8.55
N GLY A 161 12.74 4.46 8.00
CA GLY A 161 11.39 3.93 8.09
C GLY A 161 10.45 4.39 6.98
N ASP A 162 10.85 5.34 6.13
CA ASP A 162 10.02 5.79 5.01
C ASP A 162 9.81 4.65 4.02
N ILE A 163 8.61 4.60 3.43
CA ILE A 163 8.23 3.57 2.46
C ILE A 163 7.76 4.24 1.17
N ARG A 164 8.19 3.70 0.04
CA ARG A 164 7.68 4.04 -1.29
C ARG A 164 7.08 2.82 -1.94
N VAL A 165 5.82 2.93 -2.34
CA VAL A 165 5.07 1.92 -3.08
C VAL A 165 5.00 2.36 -4.54
N VAL A 166 5.27 1.45 -5.47
CA VAL A 166 5.24 1.71 -6.92
C VAL A 166 4.17 0.85 -7.56
N ASN A 167 3.30 1.46 -8.37
CA ASN A 167 2.13 0.85 -8.99
C ASN A 167 1.26 0.12 -7.94
N GLY A 168 0.84 0.87 -6.93
CA GLY A 168 0.14 0.33 -5.77
C GLY A 168 -1.37 0.39 -5.91
N THR A 169 -2.04 -0.60 -5.35
CA THR A 169 -3.47 -0.56 -5.03
C THR A 169 -3.66 -0.67 -3.53
N ILE A 170 -4.60 0.10 -2.97
CA ILE A 170 -4.91 0.07 -1.54
C ILE A 170 -6.41 0.00 -1.28
N THR A 171 -6.80 -0.71 -0.23
CA THR A 171 -8.19 -0.82 0.22
C THR A 171 -8.27 -1.15 1.70
N PHE A 172 -9.37 -0.73 2.34
CA PHE A 172 -9.74 -1.18 3.69
C PHE A 172 -10.59 -2.46 3.67
N CYS A 173 -10.87 -3.01 2.48
CA CYS A 173 -11.70 -4.21 2.36
C CYS A 173 -10.97 -5.49 2.78
N ALA A 174 -11.79 -6.50 3.09
CA ALA A 174 -11.33 -7.84 3.43
C ALA A 174 -10.46 -8.43 2.31
N PRO A 175 -9.57 -9.40 2.62
CA PRO A 175 -8.84 -10.15 1.60
C PRO A 175 -9.80 -10.75 0.56
N GLY A 176 -9.42 -10.71 -0.72
CA GLY A 176 -10.23 -11.22 -1.82
C GLY A 176 -11.45 -10.38 -2.22
N VAL A 177 -11.75 -9.28 -1.51
CA VAL A 177 -12.88 -8.40 -1.80
C VAL A 177 -12.39 -6.98 -2.08
N ASN A 178 -12.57 -6.50 -3.31
CA ASN A 178 -12.28 -5.11 -3.71
C ASN A 178 -13.58 -4.39 -4.10
N SER A 179 -14.45 -4.13 -3.13
CA SER A 179 -15.66 -3.32 -3.38
C SER A 179 -15.31 -1.91 -3.87
N TRP A 180 -14.20 -1.39 -3.36
CA TRP A 180 -13.51 -0.20 -3.85
C TRP A 180 -12.01 -0.34 -3.58
N ASP A 181 -11.21 0.39 -4.34
CA ASP A 181 -9.78 0.52 -4.13
C ASP A 181 -9.26 1.85 -4.71
N LEU A 182 -8.08 2.27 -4.24
CA LEU A 182 -7.32 3.36 -4.82
C LEU A 182 -6.11 2.76 -5.52
N GLN A 183 -6.00 3.00 -6.82
CA GLN A 183 -4.79 2.71 -7.59
C GLN A 183 -3.95 3.97 -7.71
N ALA A 184 -2.64 3.87 -7.57
CA ALA A 184 -1.72 5.00 -7.69
C ALA A 184 -0.39 4.55 -8.29
N ASP A 185 0.20 5.38 -9.15
CA ASP A 185 1.51 5.10 -9.74
C ASP A 185 2.62 5.10 -8.67
N GLN A 186 2.52 6.02 -7.72
CA GLN A 186 3.46 6.10 -6.59
C GLN A 186 2.76 6.53 -5.32
N ILE A 187 3.11 5.87 -4.21
CA ILE A 187 2.67 6.25 -2.86
C ILE A 187 3.92 6.38 -1.99
N TYR A 188 4.08 7.54 -1.36
CA TYR A 188 5.17 7.88 -0.47
C TYR A 188 4.63 7.96 0.95
N LEU A 189 5.26 7.24 1.88
CA LEU A 189 4.91 7.23 3.29
C LEU A 189 6.11 7.76 4.06
N ASN A 190 6.00 9.00 4.57
CA ASN A 190 7.04 9.60 5.39
C ASN A 190 6.68 9.46 6.88
N GLN A 191 7.37 8.56 7.58
CA GLN A 191 7.07 8.22 8.97
C GLN A 191 7.36 9.40 9.92
N SER A 192 8.48 10.10 9.67
CA SER A 192 8.92 11.22 10.51
C SER A 192 7.89 12.37 10.55
N SER A 193 7.30 12.72 9.41
CA SER A 193 6.30 13.78 9.27
C SER A 193 4.86 13.29 9.40
N GLY A 194 4.61 11.98 9.31
CA GLY A 194 3.29 11.36 9.41
C GLY A 194 2.43 11.63 8.18
N ARG A 195 3.08 11.84 7.04
CA ARG A 195 2.42 12.23 5.80
C ARG A 195 2.58 11.15 4.75
N GLY A 196 1.45 10.73 4.21
CA GLY A 196 1.33 9.98 2.99
C GLY A 196 1.06 10.90 1.80
N TRP A 197 1.62 10.56 0.65
CA TRP A 197 1.35 11.26 -0.61
C TRP A 197 1.27 10.26 -1.75
N ALA A 198 0.19 10.29 -2.52
CA ALA A 198 0.01 9.46 -3.69
C ALA A 198 -0.13 10.32 -4.95
N ASN A 199 0.49 9.89 -6.05
CA ASN A 199 0.39 10.53 -7.37
C ASN A 199 -0.46 9.69 -8.32
N ASP A 200 -1.10 10.37 -9.27
CA ASP A 200 -1.87 9.74 -10.36
C ASP A 200 -2.88 8.72 -9.83
N VAL A 201 -3.70 9.17 -8.88
CA VAL A 201 -4.61 8.32 -8.12
C VAL A 201 -5.92 8.14 -8.87
N ILE A 202 -6.31 6.88 -9.05
CA ILE A 202 -7.59 6.47 -9.60
C ILE A 202 -8.39 5.75 -8.51
N VAL A 203 -9.55 6.30 -8.16
CA VAL A 203 -10.52 5.62 -7.31
C VAL A 203 -11.33 4.68 -8.19
N ARG A 204 -11.40 3.41 -7.80
CA ARG A 204 -12.19 2.38 -8.49
C ARG A 204 -13.27 1.83 -7.58
N VAL A 205 -14.44 1.56 -8.15
CA VAL A 205 -15.54 0.83 -7.50
C VAL A 205 -15.79 -0.42 -8.32
N LYS A 206 -15.59 -1.59 -7.72
CA LYS A 206 -15.58 -2.88 -8.42
C LYS A 206 -14.76 -2.81 -9.72
N GLU A 207 -13.52 -2.31 -9.61
CA GLU A 207 -12.56 -2.14 -10.71
C GLU A 207 -12.92 -1.06 -11.76
N ILE A 208 -14.11 -0.45 -11.69
CA ILE A 208 -14.51 0.63 -12.61
C ILE A 208 -13.94 1.96 -12.09
N PRO A 209 -13.13 2.69 -12.87
CA PRO A 209 -12.61 3.99 -12.46
C PRO A 209 -13.75 5.01 -12.37
N VAL A 210 -13.91 5.63 -11.21
CA VAL A 210 -14.97 6.61 -10.93
C VAL A 210 -14.44 8.02 -10.70
N PHE A 211 -13.18 8.15 -10.28
CA PHE A 211 -12.56 9.44 -9.99
C PHE A 211 -11.05 9.38 -10.19
N TYR A 212 -10.47 10.47 -10.68
CA TYR A 212 -9.03 10.64 -10.85
C TYR A 212 -8.58 11.91 -10.13
N THR A 213 -7.44 11.85 -9.45
CA THR A 213 -6.73 13.03 -8.95
C THR A 213 -5.24 12.89 -9.21
N PRO A 214 -4.56 13.95 -9.70
CA PRO A 214 -3.11 13.89 -9.94
C PRO A 214 -2.31 13.73 -8.64
N ALA A 215 -2.89 14.12 -7.50
CA ALA A 215 -2.26 14.03 -6.19
C ALA A 215 -3.28 13.83 -5.07
N LEU A 216 -2.91 13.04 -4.07
CA LEU A 216 -3.69 12.83 -2.85
C LEU A 216 -2.76 12.75 -1.63
N GLY A 217 -2.87 13.70 -0.72
CA GLY A 217 -2.19 13.66 0.58
C GLY A 217 -3.09 13.07 1.66
N PHE A 218 -2.53 12.27 2.57
CA PHE A 218 -3.27 11.64 3.67
C PHE A 218 -2.40 11.50 4.93
N PRO A 219 -3.00 11.52 6.13
CA PRO A 219 -2.25 11.31 7.37
C PRO A 219 -1.90 9.83 7.55
N LEU A 220 -0.73 9.56 8.14
CA LEU A 220 -0.33 8.20 8.54
C LEU A 220 -0.73 7.87 9.98
N ASP A 221 -0.96 8.89 10.80
CA ASP A 221 -1.34 8.82 12.21
C ASP A 221 -2.33 9.94 12.57
N ASP A 222 -2.56 10.20 13.87
CA ASP A 222 -3.54 11.18 14.34
C ASP A 222 -3.14 12.65 14.10
N ARG A 223 -2.00 12.92 13.45
CA ARG A 223 -1.59 14.27 13.08
C ARG A 223 -2.54 14.87 12.05
N ARG A 224 -3.04 16.07 12.36
CA ARG A 224 -3.97 16.82 11.50
C ARG A 224 -3.27 17.36 10.26
N LEU A 225 -3.77 16.99 9.07
CA LEU A 225 -3.26 17.48 7.78
C LEU A 225 -4.27 18.38 7.06
N THR A 226 -3.78 19.50 6.54
CA THR A 226 -4.52 20.34 5.59
C THR A 226 -4.74 19.60 4.28
N GLY A 227 -5.96 19.60 3.76
CA GLY A 227 -6.30 18.93 2.52
C GLY A 227 -7.80 18.91 2.22
N PHE A 228 -8.13 18.38 1.04
CA PHE A 228 -9.51 18.07 0.68
C PHE A 228 -10.01 16.86 1.46
N LEU A 229 -11.23 16.94 1.98
CA LEU A 229 -11.95 15.78 2.49
C LEU A 229 -12.80 15.17 1.38
N PHE A 230 -13.32 13.96 1.60
CA PHE A 230 -14.21 13.33 0.64
C PHE A 230 -15.43 14.22 0.33
N PRO A 231 -15.73 14.45 -0.96
CA PRO A 231 -16.91 15.20 -1.32
C PRO A 231 -18.16 14.39 -1.00
N SER A 232 -19.27 15.08 -0.74
CA SER A 232 -20.59 14.45 -0.61
C SER A 232 -21.52 14.95 -1.71
N TYR A 233 -22.47 14.11 -2.11
CA TYR A 233 -23.52 14.49 -3.05
C TYR A 233 -24.90 14.22 -2.45
N SER A 234 -25.88 15.05 -2.80
CA SER A 234 -27.28 14.81 -2.45
C SER A 234 -28.22 15.26 -3.55
N LEU A 235 -29.42 14.69 -3.57
CA LEU A 235 -30.50 15.03 -4.50
C LEU A 235 -31.73 15.44 -3.69
N GLY A 236 -32.28 16.62 -3.94
CA GLY A 236 -33.43 17.13 -3.21
C GLY A 236 -34.27 18.10 -4.03
N SER A 237 -35.56 18.19 -3.70
CA SER A 237 -36.50 19.10 -4.38
C SER A 237 -36.14 20.59 -4.20
N THR A 238 -35.42 20.94 -3.13
CA THR A 238 -35.12 22.33 -2.75
C THR A 238 -33.71 22.80 -3.17
N SER A 239 -32.78 21.86 -3.34
CA SER A 239 -31.37 22.10 -3.66
C SER A 239 -30.99 21.61 -5.05
N GLY A 240 -31.85 20.80 -5.68
CA GLY A 240 -31.53 20.09 -6.92
C GLY A 240 -30.47 19.02 -6.63
N THR A 241 -29.47 18.95 -7.51
CA THR A 241 -28.23 18.22 -7.25
C THR A 241 -27.30 19.11 -6.44
N GLU A 242 -26.89 18.61 -5.29
CA GLU A 242 -25.90 19.27 -4.45
C GLU A 242 -24.59 18.46 -4.42
N ILE A 243 -23.47 19.17 -4.56
CA ILE A 243 -22.12 18.62 -4.35
C ILE A 243 -21.42 19.51 -3.32
N VAL A 244 -20.91 18.91 -2.25
CA VAL A 244 -20.11 19.58 -1.22
C VAL A 244 -18.67 19.09 -1.31
N THR A 245 -17.70 20.00 -1.37
CA THR A 245 -16.28 19.66 -1.51
C THR A 245 -15.45 20.21 -0.34
N PRO A 246 -15.49 19.61 0.86
CA PRO A 246 -14.87 20.20 2.04
C PRO A 246 -13.35 20.29 1.91
N PHE A 247 -12.78 21.41 2.34
CA PHE A 247 -11.35 21.64 2.48
C PHE A 247 -11.03 21.95 3.93
N TYR A 248 -10.29 21.05 4.58
CA TYR A 248 -9.82 21.22 5.94
C TYR A 248 -8.46 21.93 5.93
N TRP A 249 -8.33 22.98 6.74
CA TRP A 249 -7.14 23.78 6.86
C TRP A 249 -6.67 23.81 8.32
N ASN A 250 -5.61 23.06 8.60
CA ASN A 250 -4.90 23.12 9.86
C ASN A 250 -3.99 24.35 9.88
N LEU A 251 -4.39 25.40 10.59
CA LEU A 251 -3.67 26.68 10.64
C LEU A 251 -2.61 26.68 11.76
N ALA A 252 -2.93 26.10 12.91
CA ALA A 252 -2.03 25.92 14.05
C ALA A 252 -2.47 24.72 14.91
N PRO A 253 -1.62 24.22 15.82
CA PRO A 253 -1.97 23.06 16.66
C PRO A 253 -3.28 23.19 17.46
N ASN A 254 -3.72 24.42 17.73
CA ASN A 254 -4.89 24.71 18.56
C ASN A 254 -6.07 25.35 17.82
N TYR A 255 -6.01 25.56 16.51
CA TYR A 255 -7.16 26.04 15.73
C TYR A 255 -7.07 25.64 14.25
N ASP A 256 -8.24 25.36 13.67
CA ASP A 256 -8.41 24.95 12.28
C ASP A 256 -9.61 25.65 11.63
N LEU A 257 -9.72 25.48 10.32
CA LEU A 257 -10.81 26.00 9.49
C LEU A 257 -11.30 24.89 8.55
N LEU A 258 -12.61 24.65 8.51
CA LEU A 258 -13.24 23.78 7.51
C LEU A 258 -14.03 24.65 6.53
N ILE A 259 -13.57 24.71 5.29
CA ILE A 259 -14.26 25.43 4.20
C ILE A 259 -15.10 24.42 3.43
N GLN A 260 -16.40 24.65 3.29
CA GLN A 260 -17.31 23.72 2.60
C GLN A 260 -18.02 24.42 1.44
N PRO A 261 -17.38 24.56 0.26
CA PRO A 261 -18.05 24.98 -0.96
C PRO A 261 -19.21 24.02 -1.26
N ARG A 262 -20.37 24.59 -1.59
CA ARG A 262 -21.58 23.85 -1.95
C ARG A 262 -22.02 24.30 -3.33
N PHE A 263 -22.01 23.37 -4.28
CA PHE A 263 -22.61 23.57 -5.59
C PHE A 263 -24.05 23.04 -5.53
N MET A 264 -25.05 23.86 -5.89
CA MET A 264 -26.47 23.50 -5.82
C MET A 264 -27.17 23.88 -7.12
N THR A 265 -27.65 22.90 -7.89
CA THR A 265 -28.21 23.18 -9.22
C THR A 265 -29.51 23.99 -9.18
N ALA A 266 -30.31 23.87 -8.11
CA ALA A 266 -31.56 24.61 -7.97
C ALA A 266 -31.39 26.00 -7.33
N ARG A 267 -30.19 26.38 -6.89
CA ARG A 267 -29.95 27.65 -6.18
C ARG A 267 -29.04 28.65 -6.89
N GLY A 268 -28.69 28.36 -8.14
CA GLY A 268 -27.87 29.24 -8.95
C GLY A 268 -26.40 29.25 -8.51
N THR A 269 -25.53 29.35 -9.50
CA THR A 269 -24.07 29.46 -9.35
C THR A 269 -23.64 30.59 -8.44
#